data_AF-A0A434PY69-F1
#
_entry.id   AF-A0A434PY69-F1
#
_cell.length_a   1.000
_cell.length_b   1.000
_cell.length_c   1.000
_cell.angle_alpha   90.00
_cell.angle_beta   90.00
_cell.angle_gamma   90.00
#
_symmetry.space_group_name_H-M   'P 1'
#
loop_
_entity.id
_entity.type
_entity.pdbx_description
1 polymer ?
#
loop_
_entity_poly.entity_id
_entity_poly.type
_entity_poly.pdbx_seq_one_letter_code
_entity_poly.pdbx_strand_id
1 'polypeptide(L)'
;MVLPVLGAAVAAAPALSASAREPYAGIVLRAALWLAFLAPFFYVTYGFANWLASQRDDVGSIVFAWERGIPFIAWTIVPYWSINLFYGLSLLLNDTKRGVDRLAGRYLTAQIIAVACFILFPLTATFMRPQTSGLPGFMFAVLGGFDKPFNQAPSLHIALLVIIWDHWRCRLKGLAAIVWHVWCFLIGASVLTTWQHHVIDIPTGALLGFFALWLFPRDGELPFAGFRLTADPKARRLALFYALVAALALAGAVAGAFVSALWLILLWPALALAIVAFAYVGAGAKVFQKAADGSVSLASRVLLLPYRLGARINVWAWTRKLPPHVAIADGVFLGRFPTAAEADAFGTVIDLAGELESPRGVTCRWTAVAMVDLLPPSQAAQTQAVAAIEAARGHGTVLVC
;
A
#
# COMPACT_ATOMS: atom_id res chain seq x y z
N MET A 1 65.86 -6.00 27.20
CA MET A 1 65.91 -5.07 26.05
C MET A 1 64.67 -5.36 25.21
N VAL A 2 63.68 -4.48 25.31
CA VAL A 2 62.32 -4.65 24.80
C VAL A 2 62.30 -4.24 23.32
N LEU A 3 61.74 -5.09 22.46
CA LEU A 3 61.41 -4.76 21.07
C LEU A 3 59.89 -4.51 20.99
N PRO A 4 59.43 -3.37 20.42
CA PRO A 4 58.01 -3.04 20.38
C PRO A 4 57.31 -3.70 19.19
N VAL A 5 56.18 -4.33 19.44
CA VAL A 5 55.24 -4.78 18.42
C VAL A 5 54.36 -3.59 18.03
N LEU A 6 54.45 -3.19 16.77
CA LEU A 6 53.65 -2.14 16.14
C LEU A 6 52.15 -2.48 16.20
N GLY A 7 51.38 -1.62 16.86
CA GLY A 7 49.92 -1.65 16.84
C GLY A 7 49.39 -1.24 15.46
N ALA A 8 48.58 -2.11 14.84
CA ALA A 8 47.81 -1.77 13.66
C ALA A 8 46.68 -0.80 14.08
N ALA A 9 46.79 0.45 13.64
CA ALA A 9 45.73 1.44 13.77
C ALA A 9 44.50 0.97 12.96
N VAL A 10 43.40 0.73 13.68
CA VAL A 10 42.08 0.55 13.08
C VAL A 10 41.71 1.86 12.39
N ALA A 11 41.72 1.85 11.05
CA ALA A 11 41.28 2.97 10.25
C ALA A 11 39.81 3.27 10.59
N ALA A 12 39.57 4.46 11.14
CA ALA A 12 38.24 4.98 11.37
C ALA A 12 37.45 4.97 10.05
N ALA A 13 36.27 4.36 10.06
CA ALA A 13 35.34 4.38 8.94
C ALA A 13 35.04 5.84 8.55
N PRO A 14 35.06 6.21 7.25
CA PRO A 14 34.79 7.57 6.85
C PRO A 14 33.34 7.92 7.20
N ALA A 15 33.18 9.06 7.87
CA ALA A 15 31.89 9.66 8.15
C ALA A 15 31.03 9.70 6.88
N LEU A 16 29.79 9.21 6.98
CA LEU A 16 28.79 9.27 5.92
C LEU A 16 28.73 10.68 5.35
N SER A 17 29.20 10.85 4.11
CA SER A 17 29.06 12.09 3.36
C SER A 17 27.57 12.46 3.36
N ALA A 18 27.24 13.64 3.88
CA ALA A 18 25.92 14.24 3.69
C ALA A 18 25.61 14.21 2.19
N SER A 19 24.59 13.45 1.77
CA SER A 19 24.27 13.30 0.35
C SER A 19 24.05 14.69 -0.25
N ALA A 20 24.81 15.04 -1.28
CA ALA A 20 24.62 16.29 -2.00
C ALA A 20 23.14 16.40 -2.41
N ARG A 21 22.43 17.43 -1.91
CA ARG A 21 21.02 17.65 -2.26
C ARG A 21 20.91 17.77 -3.77
N GLU A 22 20.04 16.96 -4.38
CA GLU A 22 19.78 17.05 -5.81
C GLU A 22 19.29 18.46 -6.17
N PRO A 23 19.78 19.07 -7.27
CA PRO A 23 19.28 20.37 -7.71
C PRO A 23 17.78 20.31 -7.99
N TYR A 24 17.00 21.20 -7.36
CA TYR A 24 15.55 21.22 -7.49
C TYR A 24 15.08 21.37 -8.95
N ALA A 25 15.82 22.12 -9.77
CA ALA A 25 15.55 22.23 -11.21
C ALA A 25 15.53 20.86 -11.91
N GLY A 26 16.41 19.92 -11.52
CA GLY A 26 16.43 18.56 -12.05
C GLY A 26 15.25 17.72 -11.59
N ILE A 27 14.70 17.99 -10.40
CA ILE A 27 13.49 17.33 -9.88
C ILE A 27 12.26 17.84 -10.64
N VAL A 28 12.14 19.17 -10.79
CA VAL A 28 11.05 19.81 -11.55
C VAL A 28 11.06 19.38 -13.01
N LEU A 29 12.22 19.32 -13.66
CA LEU A 29 12.33 18.80 -15.02
C LEU A 29 11.83 17.35 -15.10
N ARG A 30 12.23 16.50 -14.15
CA ARG A 30 11.77 15.10 -14.10
C ARG A 30 10.25 15.01 -13.91
N ALA A 31 9.69 15.85 -13.04
CA ALA A 31 8.25 15.95 -12.82
C ALA A 31 7.51 16.43 -14.07
N ALA A 32 8.03 17.45 -14.76
CA ALA A 32 7.47 17.96 -16.02
C ALA A 32 7.48 16.89 -17.12
N LEU A 33 8.56 16.11 -17.25
CA LEU A 33 8.62 14.98 -18.19
C LEU A 33 7.58 13.91 -17.88
N TRP A 34 7.40 13.56 -16.59
CA TRP A 34 6.34 12.64 -16.20
C TRP A 34 4.95 13.19 -16.47
N LEU A 35 4.70 14.48 -16.21
CA LEU A 35 3.42 15.12 -16.54
C LEU A 35 3.14 15.12 -18.05
N ALA A 36 4.16 15.44 -18.85
CA ALA A 36 4.09 15.43 -20.31
C ALA A 36 3.82 14.02 -20.87
N PHE A 37 4.16 12.96 -20.13
CA PHE A 37 3.80 11.58 -20.47
C PHE A 37 2.42 11.17 -19.95
N LEU A 38 2.18 11.34 -18.64
CA LEU A 38 0.99 10.84 -17.95
C LEU A 38 -0.30 11.50 -18.46
N ALA A 39 -0.29 12.81 -18.75
CA ALA A 39 -1.49 13.50 -19.20
C ALA A 39 -1.94 13.01 -20.60
N PRO A 40 -1.10 13.00 -21.65
CA PRO A 40 -1.49 12.42 -22.93
C PRO A 40 -1.84 10.93 -22.83
N PHE A 41 -1.07 10.15 -22.06
CA PHE A 41 -1.36 8.74 -21.83
C PHE A 41 -2.76 8.54 -21.24
N PHE A 42 -3.17 9.39 -20.29
CA PHE A 42 -4.54 9.45 -19.77
C PHE A 42 -5.59 9.72 -20.82
N TYR A 43 -5.51 10.84 -21.54
CA TYR A 43 -6.53 11.15 -22.54
C TYR A 43 -6.66 10.07 -23.62
N VAL A 44 -5.54 9.48 -24.06
CA VAL A 44 -5.56 8.41 -25.07
C VAL A 44 -6.17 7.13 -24.52
N THR A 45 -5.69 6.63 -23.38
CA THR A 45 -6.15 5.34 -22.82
C THR A 45 -7.59 5.41 -22.31
N TYR A 46 -7.94 6.52 -21.67
CA TYR A 46 -9.28 6.78 -21.18
C TYR A 46 -10.28 7.02 -22.32
N GLY A 47 -9.89 7.81 -23.33
CA GLY A 47 -10.69 8.03 -24.53
C GLY A 47 -10.93 6.73 -25.31
N PHE A 48 -9.91 5.89 -25.42
CA PHE A 48 -10.01 4.56 -26.05
C PHE A 48 -10.97 3.64 -25.29
N ALA A 49 -10.87 3.56 -23.96
CA ALA A 49 -11.77 2.76 -23.14
C ALA A 49 -13.23 3.23 -23.27
N ASN A 50 -13.45 4.55 -23.27
CA ASN A 50 -14.77 5.13 -23.51
C ASN A 50 -15.32 4.84 -24.92
N TRP A 51 -14.48 4.92 -25.94
CA TRP A 51 -14.88 4.55 -27.30
C TRP A 51 -15.28 3.08 -27.36
N LEU A 52 -14.46 2.17 -26.81
CA LEU A 52 -14.75 0.75 -26.78
C LEU A 52 -16.03 0.42 -26.00
N ALA A 53 -16.25 1.06 -24.85
CA ALA A 53 -17.47 0.91 -24.07
C ALA A 53 -18.70 1.38 -24.86
N SER A 54 -18.59 2.47 -25.63
CA SER A 54 -19.68 2.96 -26.48
C SER A 54 -20.06 2.05 -27.65
N GLN A 55 -19.23 1.04 -27.97
CA GLN A 55 -19.54 0.03 -28.98
C GLN A 55 -20.25 -1.21 -28.40
N ARG A 56 -20.50 -1.27 -27.08
CA ARG A 56 -21.16 -2.40 -26.44
C ARG A 56 -22.62 -2.08 -26.12
N ASP A 57 -23.51 -3.03 -26.41
CA ASP A 57 -24.96 -2.89 -26.21
C ASP A 57 -25.40 -3.19 -24.77
N ASP A 58 -24.56 -3.86 -23.96
CA ASP A 58 -24.89 -4.46 -22.67
C ASP A 58 -24.04 -3.92 -21.50
N VAL A 59 -24.02 -2.61 -21.29
CA VAL A 59 -23.24 -2.01 -20.19
C VAL A 59 -24.03 -2.02 -18.87
N GLY A 60 -23.71 -2.98 -17.98
CA GLY A 60 -24.36 -3.15 -16.68
C GLY A 60 -24.08 -2.02 -15.69
N SER A 61 -24.80 -1.99 -14.56
CA SER A 61 -24.54 -1.07 -13.45
C SER A 61 -24.63 -1.81 -12.11
N ILE A 62 -23.72 -1.51 -11.18
CA ILE A 62 -23.70 -2.09 -9.83
C ILE A 62 -23.97 -0.96 -8.84
N VAL A 63 -25.20 -0.88 -8.36
CA VAL A 63 -25.70 0.23 -7.53
C VAL A 63 -26.49 -0.31 -6.36
N PHE A 64 -26.28 0.23 -5.16
CA PHE A 64 -27.18 -0.05 -4.06
C PHE A 64 -28.47 0.78 -4.16
N ALA A 65 -29.63 0.16 -3.91
CA ALA A 65 -30.93 0.83 -4.02
C ALA A 65 -31.06 2.11 -3.17
N TRP A 66 -30.38 2.16 -2.02
CA TRP A 66 -30.40 3.32 -1.10
C TRP A 66 -29.58 4.52 -1.61
N GLU A 67 -28.70 4.35 -2.60
CA GLU A 67 -27.87 5.45 -3.14
C GLU A 67 -28.71 6.57 -3.76
N ARG A 68 -29.96 6.28 -4.15
CA ARG A 68 -30.93 7.29 -4.62
C ARG A 68 -31.23 8.37 -3.57
N GLY A 69 -30.97 8.11 -2.29
CA GLY A 69 -31.13 9.08 -1.21
C GLY A 69 -29.98 10.08 -1.08
N ILE A 70 -28.89 9.92 -1.84
CA ILE A 70 -27.73 10.83 -1.79
C ILE A 70 -28.07 12.12 -2.54
N PRO A 71 -28.09 13.29 -1.87
CA PRO A 71 -28.44 14.54 -2.51
C PRO A 71 -27.34 14.97 -3.48
N PHE A 72 -27.75 15.52 -4.62
CA PHE A 72 -26.84 16.20 -5.54
C PHE A 72 -26.47 17.58 -4.97
N ILE A 73 -25.17 17.86 -4.83
CA ILE A 73 -24.65 19.10 -4.25
C ILE A 73 -23.65 19.73 -5.23
N ALA A 74 -24.13 20.64 -6.07
CA ALA A 74 -23.36 21.17 -7.20
C ALA A 74 -21.98 21.76 -6.82
N TRP A 75 -21.87 22.50 -5.71
CA TRP A 75 -20.61 23.16 -5.33
C TRP A 75 -19.49 22.17 -5.00
N THR A 76 -19.81 20.91 -4.68
CA THR A 76 -18.81 19.86 -4.40
C THR A 76 -17.98 19.47 -5.62
N ILE A 77 -18.33 19.96 -6.83
CA ILE A 77 -17.46 19.86 -8.00
C ILE A 77 -16.11 20.58 -7.82
N VAL A 78 -16.05 21.60 -6.94
CA VAL A 78 -14.82 22.32 -6.63
C VAL A 78 -13.79 21.42 -5.93
N PRO A 79 -14.11 20.78 -4.78
CA PRO A 79 -13.19 19.81 -4.19
C PRO A 79 -12.91 18.64 -5.15
N TYR A 80 -13.91 18.13 -5.90
CA TYR A 80 -13.67 17.09 -6.92
C TYR A 80 -12.54 17.50 -7.89
N TRP A 81 -12.64 18.66 -8.53
CA TRP A 81 -11.63 19.13 -9.47
C TRP A 81 -10.27 19.44 -8.83
N SER A 82 -10.25 19.80 -7.54
CA SER A 82 -9.01 20.13 -6.83
C SER A 82 -7.99 18.99 -6.86
N ILE A 83 -8.44 17.74 -7.04
CA ILE A 83 -7.52 16.60 -7.17
C ILE A 83 -6.55 16.76 -8.36
N ASN A 84 -7.00 17.36 -9.47
CA ASN A 84 -6.19 17.56 -10.67
C ASN A 84 -5.07 18.58 -10.41
N LEU A 85 -5.38 19.61 -9.61
CA LEU A 85 -4.38 20.57 -9.15
C LEU A 85 -3.35 19.87 -8.24
N PHE A 86 -3.82 19.11 -7.25
CA PHE A 86 -2.92 18.38 -6.34
C PHE A 86 -2.12 17.29 -7.05
N TYR A 87 -2.66 16.69 -8.11
CA TYR A 87 -1.95 15.72 -8.94
C TYR A 87 -0.67 16.33 -9.54
N GLY A 88 -0.81 17.49 -10.20
CA GLY A 88 0.34 18.22 -10.75
C GLY A 88 1.29 18.72 -9.65
N LEU A 89 0.72 19.32 -8.61
CA LEU A 89 1.49 19.90 -7.51
C LEU A 89 2.31 18.85 -6.75
N SER A 90 1.77 17.64 -6.55
CA SER A 90 2.48 16.56 -5.84
C SER A 90 3.70 16.06 -6.59
N LEU A 91 3.67 16.07 -7.94
CA LEU A 91 4.84 15.70 -8.74
C LEU A 91 5.91 16.79 -8.67
N LEU A 92 5.51 18.06 -8.77
CA LEU A 92 6.42 19.20 -8.72
C LEU A 92 7.07 19.36 -7.33
N LEU A 93 6.32 19.15 -6.26
CA LEU A 93 6.78 19.29 -4.87
C LEU A 93 7.32 17.98 -4.30
N ASN A 94 8.38 17.46 -4.92
CA ASN A 94 9.16 16.33 -4.42
C ASN A 94 10.57 16.74 -4.00
N ASP A 95 11.18 15.95 -3.11
CA ASP A 95 12.51 16.24 -2.56
C ASP A 95 13.64 15.56 -3.36
N THR A 96 13.29 14.56 -4.19
CA THR A 96 14.25 13.78 -4.99
C THR A 96 13.62 13.32 -6.31
N LYS A 97 14.44 13.10 -7.34
CA LYS A 97 14.01 12.49 -8.61
C LYS A 97 13.41 11.10 -8.40
N ARG A 98 14.00 10.29 -7.50
CA ARG A 98 13.46 8.98 -7.12
C ARG A 98 12.06 9.09 -6.50
N GLY A 99 11.80 10.13 -5.71
CA GLY A 99 10.48 10.43 -5.16
C GLY A 99 9.45 10.73 -6.25
N VAL A 100 9.84 11.52 -7.25
CA VAL A 100 9.00 11.78 -8.44
C VAL A 100 8.69 10.49 -9.18
N ASP A 101 9.71 9.67 -9.47
CA ASP A 101 9.54 8.40 -10.21
C ASP A 101 8.63 7.41 -9.46
N ARG A 102 8.76 7.35 -8.13
CA ARG A 102 7.86 6.55 -7.28
C ARG A 102 6.43 7.05 -7.35
N LEU A 103 6.22 8.37 -7.25
CA LEU A 103 4.88 8.94 -7.32
C LEU A 103 4.24 8.74 -8.70
N ALA A 104 5.00 8.98 -9.77
CA ALA A 104 4.57 8.74 -11.13
C ALA A 104 4.25 7.26 -11.38
N GLY A 105 5.06 6.34 -10.84
CA GLY A 105 4.80 4.89 -10.90
C GLY A 105 3.49 4.49 -10.22
N ARG A 106 3.13 5.14 -9.11
CA ARG A 106 1.84 4.94 -8.43
C ARG A 106 0.67 5.40 -9.30
N TYR A 107 0.77 6.60 -9.90
CA TYR A 107 -0.25 7.13 -10.80
C TYR A 107 -0.43 6.24 -12.04
N LEU A 108 0.68 5.87 -12.68
CA LEU A 108 0.66 5.01 -13.86
C LEU A 108 0.03 3.65 -13.56
N THR A 109 0.36 3.05 -12.41
CA THR A 109 -0.19 1.76 -11.99
C THR A 109 -1.69 1.85 -11.73
N ALA A 110 -2.12 2.86 -10.97
CA ALA A 110 -3.54 3.09 -10.72
C ALA A 110 -4.30 3.28 -12.03
N GLN A 111 -3.74 4.04 -12.96
CA GLN A 111 -4.35 4.30 -14.26
C GLN A 111 -4.44 3.04 -15.14
N ILE A 112 -3.35 2.30 -15.31
CA ILE A 112 -3.33 1.08 -16.14
C ILE A 112 -4.36 0.08 -15.62
N ILE A 113 -4.39 -0.15 -14.31
CA ILE A 113 -5.34 -1.11 -13.72
C ILE A 113 -6.78 -0.60 -13.83
N ALA A 114 -7.04 0.68 -13.55
CA ALA A 114 -8.38 1.24 -13.70
C ALA A 114 -8.89 1.15 -15.14
N VAL A 115 -8.05 1.49 -16.13
CA VAL A 115 -8.40 1.38 -17.56
C VAL A 115 -8.60 -0.08 -17.98
N ALA A 116 -7.74 -1.00 -17.51
CA ALA A 116 -7.91 -2.42 -17.80
C ALA A 116 -9.22 -2.98 -17.23
N CYS A 117 -9.55 -2.64 -15.98
CA CYS A 117 -10.82 -2.99 -15.35
C CYS A 117 -12.00 -2.41 -16.13
N PHE A 118 -11.93 -1.14 -16.53
CA PHE A 118 -12.97 -0.48 -17.31
C PHE A 118 -13.18 -1.18 -18.68
N ILE A 119 -12.11 -1.59 -19.37
CA ILE A 119 -12.23 -2.33 -20.63
C ILE A 119 -12.84 -3.72 -20.43
N LEU A 120 -12.47 -4.43 -19.36
CA LEU A 120 -12.96 -5.77 -19.08
C LEU A 120 -14.42 -5.76 -18.60
N PHE A 121 -14.78 -4.82 -17.74
CA PHE A 121 -16.08 -4.69 -17.08
C PHE A 121 -16.59 -3.25 -17.22
N PRO A 122 -17.07 -2.83 -18.40
CA PRO A 122 -17.62 -1.50 -18.54
C PRO A 122 -18.89 -1.40 -17.71
N LEU A 123 -18.99 -0.37 -16.89
CA LEU A 123 -20.12 -0.13 -15.99
C LEU A 123 -20.69 1.27 -16.24
N THR A 124 -22.00 1.39 -16.37
CA THR A 124 -22.66 2.67 -16.65
C THR A 124 -23.12 3.40 -15.40
N ALA A 125 -22.88 4.71 -15.38
CA ALA A 125 -23.52 5.60 -14.44
C ALA A 125 -25.02 5.70 -14.76
N THR A 126 -25.85 5.38 -13.78
CA THR A 126 -27.31 5.37 -13.94
C THR A 126 -27.98 6.72 -13.71
N PHE A 127 -27.25 7.70 -13.14
CA PHE A 127 -27.82 8.99 -12.76
C PHE A 127 -27.58 10.06 -13.84
N MET A 128 -28.66 10.68 -14.33
CA MET A 128 -28.59 11.87 -15.17
C MET A 128 -28.33 13.11 -14.30
N ARG A 129 -27.25 13.84 -14.60
CA ARG A 129 -26.89 15.07 -13.88
C ARG A 129 -27.95 16.16 -14.08
N PRO A 130 -28.40 16.85 -13.01
CA PRO A 130 -29.29 18.00 -13.13
C PRO A 130 -28.60 19.16 -13.87
N GLN A 131 -29.37 20.00 -14.57
CA GLN A 131 -28.83 21.24 -15.13
C GLN A 131 -28.38 22.17 -13.98
N THR A 132 -27.15 22.65 -14.06
CA THR A 132 -26.54 23.54 -13.06
C THR A 132 -26.09 24.84 -13.71
N SER A 133 -26.17 25.95 -12.99
CA SER A 133 -25.77 27.28 -13.44
C SER A 133 -24.56 27.81 -12.67
N GLY A 134 -23.93 28.87 -13.17
CA GLY A 134 -22.76 29.51 -12.54
C GLY A 134 -21.46 28.70 -12.68
N LEU A 135 -20.50 28.94 -11.77
CA LEU A 135 -19.18 28.28 -11.80
C LEU A 135 -19.29 26.73 -11.74
N PRO A 136 -20.12 26.12 -10.89
CA PRO A 136 -20.31 24.67 -10.92
C PRO A 136 -20.81 24.16 -12.26
N GLY A 137 -21.76 24.86 -12.89
CA GLY A 137 -22.28 24.52 -14.22
C GLY A 137 -21.20 24.54 -15.30
N PHE A 138 -20.32 25.55 -15.29
CA PHE A 138 -19.17 25.60 -16.20
C PHE A 138 -18.21 24.41 -15.98
N MET A 139 -17.86 24.11 -14.72
CA MET A 139 -16.96 23.00 -14.40
C MET A 139 -17.56 21.64 -14.79
N PHE A 140 -18.87 21.46 -14.58
CA PHE A 140 -19.58 20.26 -15.05
C PHE A 140 -19.65 20.18 -16.57
N ALA A 141 -19.80 21.29 -17.29
CA ALA A 141 -19.81 21.31 -18.74
C ALA A 141 -18.44 20.91 -19.31
N VAL A 142 -17.34 21.44 -18.76
CA VAL A 142 -15.99 21.03 -19.17
C VAL A 142 -15.73 19.56 -18.81
N LEU A 143 -16.15 19.11 -17.63
CA LEU A 143 -16.03 17.71 -17.23
C LEU A 143 -16.81 16.78 -18.17
N GLY A 144 -18.06 17.13 -18.47
CA GLY A 144 -18.92 16.37 -19.39
C GLY A 144 -18.45 16.35 -20.84
N GLY A 145 -17.58 17.28 -21.24
CA GLY A 145 -16.93 17.27 -22.55
C GLY A 145 -15.93 16.13 -22.75
N PHE A 146 -15.37 15.60 -21.66
CA PHE A 146 -14.37 14.53 -21.68
C PHE A 146 -14.84 13.25 -20.98
N ASP A 147 -15.74 13.36 -20.00
CA ASP A 147 -16.16 12.28 -19.13
C ASP A 147 -17.53 11.73 -19.55
N LYS A 148 -17.50 10.57 -20.23
CA LYS A 148 -18.69 9.83 -20.69
C LYS A 148 -19.22 8.91 -19.58
N PRO A 149 -20.50 8.48 -19.60
CA PRO A 149 -21.16 7.82 -18.48
C PRO A 149 -20.78 6.33 -18.30
N PHE A 150 -19.56 5.94 -18.66
CA PHE A 150 -19.10 4.54 -18.65
C PHE A 150 -18.02 4.24 -17.61
N ASN A 151 -17.58 5.24 -16.84
CA ASN A 151 -16.38 5.15 -16.02
C ASN A 151 -16.66 4.75 -14.56
N GLN A 152 -16.87 3.45 -14.32
CA GLN A 152 -17.17 2.94 -12.99
C GLN A 152 -16.41 1.64 -12.66
N ALA A 153 -16.04 1.52 -11.38
CA ALA A 153 -15.25 0.49 -10.70
C ALA A 153 -13.94 -0.01 -11.38
N PRO A 154 -12.74 0.26 -10.81
CA PRO A 154 -12.45 1.07 -9.62
C PRO A 154 -12.41 2.57 -9.92
N SER A 155 -12.82 3.42 -8.97
CA SER A 155 -12.66 4.88 -9.16
C SER A 155 -11.19 5.27 -9.19
N LEU A 156 -10.71 5.68 -10.37
CA LEU A 156 -9.38 6.27 -10.52
C LEU A 156 -9.24 7.53 -9.66
N HIS A 157 -10.30 8.32 -9.52
CA HIS A 157 -10.32 9.53 -8.68
C HIS A 157 -10.03 9.20 -7.21
N ILE A 158 -10.68 8.17 -6.66
CA ILE A 158 -10.42 7.72 -5.28
C ILE A 158 -9.03 7.08 -5.15
N ALA A 159 -8.57 6.33 -6.15
CA ALA A 159 -7.21 5.78 -6.15
C ALA A 159 -6.14 6.90 -6.10
N LEU A 160 -6.31 7.94 -6.93
CA LEU A 160 -5.46 9.13 -6.91
C LEU A 160 -5.57 9.88 -5.58
N LEU A 161 -6.77 9.97 -5.00
CA LEU A 161 -7.00 10.62 -3.71
C LEU A 161 -6.19 9.93 -2.62
N VAL A 162 -6.22 8.61 -2.54
CA VAL A 162 -5.43 7.84 -1.57
C VAL A 162 -3.93 8.07 -1.76
N ILE A 163 -3.45 8.07 -3.00
CA ILE A 163 -2.02 8.29 -3.32
C ILE A 163 -1.57 9.70 -2.93
N ILE A 164 -2.35 10.72 -3.30
CA ILE A 164 -2.08 12.14 -3.02
C ILE A 164 -2.19 12.41 -1.51
N TRP A 165 -3.22 11.86 -0.86
CA TRP A 165 -3.39 11.94 0.59
C TRP A 165 -2.16 11.40 1.34
N ASP A 166 -1.67 10.21 0.98
CA ASP A 166 -0.45 9.61 1.56
C ASP A 166 0.79 10.50 1.33
N HIS A 167 0.91 11.09 0.14
CA HIS A 167 2.03 11.96 -0.21
C HIS A 167 2.12 13.18 0.71
N TRP A 168 0.99 13.86 0.93
CA TRP A 168 0.93 15.12 1.67
C TRP A 168 0.80 14.95 3.18
N ARG A 169 0.14 13.89 3.67
CA ARG A 169 -0.06 13.71 5.12
C ARG A 169 1.26 13.58 5.90
N CYS A 170 2.32 13.11 5.24
CA CYS A 170 3.65 12.99 5.85
C CYS A 170 4.44 14.31 5.82
N ARG A 171 4.00 15.29 5.01
CA ARG A 171 4.64 16.61 4.86
C ARG A 171 3.96 17.66 5.74
N LEU A 172 2.66 17.55 5.96
CA LEU A 172 1.87 18.49 6.75
C LEU A 172 1.82 18.09 8.22
N LYS A 173 1.86 19.08 9.13
CA LYS A 173 1.80 18.88 10.59
C LYS A 173 0.79 19.86 11.22
N GLY A 174 0.31 19.52 12.43
CA GLY A 174 -0.59 20.38 13.21
C GLY A 174 -1.91 20.69 12.48
N LEU A 175 -2.35 21.95 12.52
CA LEU A 175 -3.60 22.40 11.89
C LEU A 175 -3.63 22.14 10.37
N ALA A 176 -2.51 22.29 9.67
CA ALA A 176 -2.44 22.05 8.24
C ALA A 176 -2.74 20.59 7.87
N ALA A 177 -2.33 19.63 8.71
CA ALA A 177 -2.66 18.22 8.53
C ALA A 177 -4.16 17.96 8.71
N ILE A 178 -4.79 18.61 9.69
CA ILE A 178 -6.25 18.52 9.93
C ILE A 178 -7.00 19.07 8.73
N VAL A 179 -6.67 20.28 8.27
CA VAL A 179 -7.29 20.89 7.08
C VAL A 179 -7.15 19.99 5.87
N TRP A 180 -5.96 19.41 5.67
CA TRP A 180 -5.73 18.46 4.57
C TRP A 180 -6.60 17.21 4.66
N HIS A 181 -6.74 16.62 5.85
CA HIS A 181 -7.62 15.46 6.04
C HIS A 181 -9.09 15.78 5.77
N VAL A 182 -9.56 16.93 6.26
CA VAL A 182 -10.93 17.41 5.99
C VAL A 182 -11.12 17.66 4.49
N TRP A 183 -10.13 18.27 3.82
CA TRP A 183 -10.21 18.50 2.38
C TRP A 183 -10.22 17.19 1.58
N CYS A 184 -9.35 16.23 1.89
CA CYS A 184 -9.38 14.91 1.28
C CYS A 184 -10.71 14.19 1.51
N PHE A 185 -11.31 14.33 2.69
CA PHE A 185 -12.65 13.80 2.96
C PHE A 185 -13.70 14.46 2.06
N LEU A 186 -13.64 15.79 1.86
CA LEU A 186 -14.53 16.50 0.92
C LEU A 186 -14.33 16.05 -0.53
N ILE A 187 -13.09 15.80 -0.97
CA ILE A 187 -12.82 15.21 -2.29
C ILE A 187 -13.48 13.83 -2.40
N GLY A 188 -13.27 12.97 -1.39
CA GLY A 188 -13.88 11.64 -1.34
C GLY A 188 -15.41 11.67 -1.33
N ALA A 189 -16.02 12.57 -0.54
CA ALA A 189 -17.47 12.74 -0.51
C ALA A 189 -18.02 13.33 -1.81
N SER A 190 -17.24 14.21 -2.47
CA SER A 190 -17.66 14.88 -3.69
C SER A 190 -17.97 13.91 -4.82
N VAL A 191 -17.30 12.74 -4.89
CA VAL A 191 -17.57 11.76 -5.95
C VAL A 191 -19.00 11.23 -5.91
N LEU A 192 -19.60 11.17 -4.71
CA LEU A 192 -20.98 10.76 -4.49
C LEU A 192 -21.94 11.93 -4.70
N THR A 193 -21.65 13.10 -4.14
CA THR A 193 -22.57 14.26 -4.20
C THR A 193 -22.57 14.96 -5.57
N THR A 194 -21.61 14.66 -6.43
CA THR A 194 -21.59 15.04 -7.85
C THR A 194 -22.12 13.95 -8.78
N TRP A 195 -22.61 12.83 -8.20
CA TRP A 195 -23.08 11.63 -8.89
C TRP A 195 -22.11 11.13 -9.97
N GLN A 196 -20.79 11.23 -9.74
CA GLN A 196 -19.78 10.70 -10.65
C GLN A 196 -19.53 9.20 -10.40
N HIS A 197 -19.63 8.77 -9.15
CA HIS A 197 -19.31 7.41 -8.74
C HIS A 197 -20.40 6.81 -7.84
N HIS A 198 -20.53 5.49 -7.90
CA HIS A 198 -21.31 4.73 -6.94
C HIS A 198 -20.49 4.45 -5.69
N VAL A 199 -21.16 4.09 -4.60
CA VAL A 199 -20.50 3.86 -3.30
C VAL A 199 -19.48 2.74 -3.39
N ILE A 200 -19.71 1.74 -4.26
CA ILE A 200 -18.81 0.61 -4.47
C ILE A 200 -17.48 0.99 -5.15
N ASP A 201 -17.46 2.11 -5.86
CA ASP A 201 -16.25 2.60 -6.53
C ASP A 201 -15.23 3.14 -5.52
N ILE A 202 -15.69 3.55 -4.33
CA ILE A 202 -14.84 4.09 -3.25
C ILE A 202 -13.93 3.01 -2.65
N PRO A 203 -14.43 1.88 -2.09
CA PRO A 203 -13.56 0.86 -1.53
C PRO A 203 -12.69 0.20 -2.59
N THR A 204 -13.19 -0.01 -3.81
CA THR A 204 -12.39 -0.59 -4.92
C THR A 204 -11.31 0.37 -5.40
N GLY A 205 -11.61 1.66 -5.54
CA GLY A 205 -10.64 2.71 -5.83
C GLY A 205 -9.60 2.88 -4.71
N ALA A 206 -10.03 2.82 -3.45
CA ALA A 206 -9.13 2.89 -2.31
C ALA A 206 -8.18 1.68 -2.26
N LEU A 207 -8.70 0.46 -2.50
CA LEU A 207 -7.89 -0.76 -2.58
C LEU A 207 -6.83 -0.65 -3.67
N LEU A 208 -7.19 -0.12 -4.84
CA LEU A 208 -6.24 0.16 -5.93
C LEU A 208 -5.19 1.23 -5.55
N GLY A 209 -5.61 2.31 -4.89
CA GLY A 209 -4.70 3.34 -4.40
C GLY A 209 -3.69 2.79 -3.40
N PHE A 210 -4.14 1.97 -2.44
CA PHE A 210 -3.25 1.29 -1.50
C PHE A 210 -2.35 0.26 -2.19
N PHE A 211 -2.84 -0.46 -3.20
CA PHE A 211 -2.02 -1.36 -4.01
C PHE A 211 -0.89 -0.61 -4.72
N ALA A 212 -1.16 0.54 -5.32
CA ALA A 212 -0.13 1.39 -5.94
C ALA A 212 0.89 1.88 -4.90
N LEU A 213 0.45 2.30 -3.71
CA LEU A 213 1.32 2.68 -2.60
C LEU A 213 2.20 1.52 -2.11
N TRP A 214 1.65 0.30 -2.09
CA TRP A 214 2.39 -0.91 -1.75
C TRP A 214 3.41 -1.26 -2.84
N LEU A 215 3.05 -1.19 -4.11
CA LEU A 215 3.93 -1.54 -5.22
C LEU A 215 5.13 -0.58 -5.32
N PHE A 216 4.92 0.70 -5.00
CA PHE A 216 5.94 1.74 -4.94
C PHE A 216 6.01 2.36 -3.54
N PRO A 217 6.62 1.67 -2.56
CA PRO A 217 6.67 2.15 -1.18
C PRO A 217 7.46 3.46 -1.07
N ARG A 218 7.11 4.29 -0.09
CA ARG A 218 7.77 5.58 0.15
C ARG A 218 9.25 5.40 0.47
N ASP A 219 9.53 4.45 1.36
CA ASP A 219 10.85 4.12 1.88
C ASP A 219 11.15 2.63 1.64
N GLY A 220 12.42 2.24 1.67
CA GLY A 220 12.85 0.86 1.43
C GLY A 220 12.90 0.44 -0.04
N GLU A 221 13.05 -0.86 -0.29
CA GLU A 221 13.12 -1.46 -1.63
C GLU A 221 11.73 -1.63 -2.26
N LEU A 222 11.69 -1.77 -3.59
CA LEU A 222 10.45 -2.16 -4.28
C LEU A 222 10.15 -3.64 -3.94
N PRO A 223 8.87 -4.05 -3.77
CA PRO A 223 8.53 -5.44 -3.42
C PRO A 223 9.03 -6.49 -4.41
N PHE A 224 9.21 -6.10 -5.67
CA PHE A 224 9.70 -6.96 -6.76
C PHE A 224 11.20 -6.81 -7.03
N ALA A 225 11.91 -5.91 -6.33
CA ALA A 225 13.34 -5.73 -6.53
C ALA A 225 14.09 -6.99 -6.10
N GLY A 226 14.95 -7.52 -6.98
CA GLY A 226 15.70 -8.75 -6.72
C GLY A 226 14.83 -10.01 -6.65
N PHE A 227 13.61 -9.97 -7.21
CA PHE A 227 12.75 -11.14 -7.32
C PHE A 227 13.48 -12.29 -8.03
N ARG A 228 13.47 -13.47 -7.41
CA ARG A 228 14.02 -14.69 -7.98
C ARG A 228 13.04 -15.83 -7.73
N LEU A 229 12.65 -16.52 -8.81
CA LEU A 229 11.77 -17.66 -8.69
C LEU A 229 12.40 -18.71 -7.77
N THR A 230 11.68 -19.09 -6.71
CA THR A 230 12.17 -20.04 -5.73
C THR A 230 12.36 -21.43 -6.36
N ALA A 231 13.45 -22.10 -5.99
CA ALA A 231 13.68 -23.51 -6.30
C ALA A 231 13.12 -24.45 -5.22
N ASP A 232 12.75 -23.92 -4.05
CA ASP A 232 12.24 -24.72 -2.93
C ASP A 232 10.83 -25.26 -3.24
N PRO A 233 10.64 -26.59 -3.29
CA PRO A 233 9.33 -27.19 -3.55
C PRO A 233 8.29 -26.85 -2.47
N LYS A 234 8.71 -26.62 -1.21
CA LYS A 234 7.80 -26.22 -0.13
C LYS A 234 7.27 -24.81 -0.37
N ALA A 235 8.15 -23.87 -0.72
CA ALA A 235 7.78 -22.51 -1.07
C ALA A 235 6.81 -22.46 -2.27
N ARG A 236 7.06 -23.24 -3.33
CA ARG A 236 6.14 -23.35 -4.48
C ARG A 236 4.77 -23.91 -4.09
N ARG A 237 4.73 -24.91 -3.22
CA ARG A 237 3.49 -25.50 -2.72
C ARG A 237 2.67 -24.48 -1.91
N LEU A 238 3.31 -23.74 -1.01
CA LEU A 238 2.67 -22.68 -0.23
C LEU A 238 2.16 -21.56 -1.15
N ALA A 239 2.99 -21.10 -2.10
CA ALA A 239 2.59 -20.14 -3.11
C ALA A 239 1.34 -20.58 -3.88
N LEU A 240 1.30 -21.84 -4.33
CA LEU A 240 0.15 -22.39 -5.04
C LEU A 240 -1.11 -22.41 -4.16
N PHE A 241 -1.01 -22.84 -2.90
CA PHE A 241 -2.17 -22.83 -1.99
C PHE A 241 -2.73 -21.41 -1.80
N TYR A 242 -1.86 -20.44 -1.50
CA TYR A 242 -2.30 -19.04 -1.36
C TYR A 242 -2.88 -18.49 -2.67
N ALA A 243 -2.27 -18.81 -3.83
CA ALA A 243 -2.76 -18.40 -5.14
C ALA A 243 -4.12 -19.01 -5.49
N LEU A 244 -4.35 -20.29 -5.18
CA LEU A 244 -5.63 -20.96 -5.42
C LEU A 244 -6.74 -20.36 -4.56
N VAL A 245 -6.49 -20.11 -3.28
CA VAL A 245 -7.48 -19.45 -2.40
C VAL A 245 -7.75 -18.01 -2.84
N ALA A 246 -6.70 -17.28 -3.27
CA ALA A 246 -6.86 -15.95 -3.85
C ALA A 246 -7.72 -15.98 -5.12
N ALA A 247 -7.48 -16.93 -6.02
CA ALA A 247 -8.26 -17.10 -7.24
C ALA A 247 -9.72 -17.49 -6.96
N LEU A 248 -9.97 -18.35 -5.98
CA LEU A 248 -11.32 -18.70 -5.55
C LEU A 248 -12.06 -17.50 -4.96
N ALA A 249 -11.40 -16.70 -4.11
CA ALA A 249 -11.99 -15.48 -3.56
C ALA A 249 -12.28 -14.43 -4.65
N LEU A 250 -11.38 -14.28 -5.63
CA LEU A 250 -11.59 -13.42 -6.78
C LEU A 250 -12.75 -13.89 -7.66
N ALA A 251 -12.81 -15.18 -7.96
CA ALA A 251 -13.92 -15.77 -8.73
C ALA A 251 -15.26 -15.57 -8.00
N GLY A 252 -15.28 -15.76 -6.67
CA GLY A 252 -16.44 -15.47 -5.83
C GLY A 252 -16.84 -14.00 -5.85
N ALA A 253 -15.85 -13.07 -5.85
CA ALA A 253 -16.11 -11.64 -5.97
C ALA A 253 -16.78 -11.29 -7.31
N VAL A 254 -16.24 -11.81 -8.42
CA VAL A 254 -16.73 -11.54 -9.78
C VAL A 254 -18.11 -12.17 -10.00
N ALA A 255 -18.27 -13.46 -9.69
CA ALA A 255 -19.55 -14.15 -9.86
C ALA A 255 -20.63 -13.58 -8.93
N GLY A 256 -20.26 -13.29 -7.68
CA GLY A 256 -21.18 -12.73 -6.69
C GLY A 256 -21.56 -11.28 -6.97
N ALA A 257 -20.74 -10.49 -7.67
CA ALA A 257 -21.06 -9.12 -8.06
C ALA A 257 -22.33 -9.02 -8.93
N PHE A 258 -22.65 -10.07 -9.70
CA PHE A 258 -23.91 -10.16 -10.45
C PHE A 258 -25.15 -10.36 -9.56
N VAL A 259 -24.96 -10.80 -8.31
CA VAL A 259 -26.04 -10.99 -7.32
C VAL A 259 -26.13 -9.81 -6.36
N SER A 260 -24.98 -9.37 -5.83
CA SER A 260 -24.90 -8.23 -4.92
C SER A 260 -23.50 -7.61 -4.93
N ALA A 261 -23.45 -6.29 -4.90
CA ALA A 261 -22.21 -5.52 -4.76
C ALA A 261 -21.40 -5.88 -3.50
N LEU A 262 -22.04 -6.46 -2.47
CA LEU A 262 -21.36 -6.87 -1.23
C LEU A 262 -20.28 -7.94 -1.46
N TRP A 263 -20.43 -8.78 -2.50
CA TRP A 263 -19.44 -9.82 -2.83
C TRP A 263 -18.07 -9.25 -3.22
N LEU A 264 -18.01 -7.98 -3.66
CA LEU A 264 -16.75 -7.31 -3.98
C LEU A 264 -15.86 -7.09 -2.74
N ILE A 265 -16.37 -7.27 -1.52
CA ILE A 265 -15.55 -7.30 -0.31
C ILE A 265 -14.46 -8.39 -0.38
N LEU A 266 -14.70 -9.48 -1.13
CA LEU A 266 -13.76 -10.57 -1.31
C LEU A 266 -12.51 -10.17 -2.14
N LEU A 267 -12.54 -9.05 -2.85
CA LEU A 267 -11.36 -8.52 -3.53
C LEU A 267 -10.23 -8.19 -2.55
N TRP A 268 -10.57 -7.80 -1.33
CA TRP A 268 -9.58 -7.44 -0.31
C TRP A 268 -8.77 -8.65 0.19
N PRO A 269 -9.38 -9.74 0.71
CA PRO A 269 -8.62 -10.95 1.05
C PRO A 269 -8.01 -11.61 -0.19
N ALA A 270 -8.64 -11.55 -1.38
CA ALA A 270 -8.04 -12.09 -2.61
C ALA A 270 -6.69 -11.40 -2.91
N LEU A 271 -6.65 -10.07 -2.87
CA LEU A 271 -5.42 -9.31 -3.08
C LEU A 271 -4.38 -9.57 -1.98
N ALA A 272 -4.81 -9.64 -0.72
CA ALA A 272 -3.91 -9.95 0.40
C ALA A 272 -3.20 -11.30 0.19
N LEU A 273 -3.97 -12.34 -0.16
CA LEU A 273 -3.44 -13.69 -0.39
C LEU A 273 -2.59 -13.76 -1.66
N ALA A 274 -2.92 -13.00 -2.71
CA ALA A 274 -2.08 -12.90 -3.90
C ALA A 274 -0.71 -12.27 -3.58
N ILE A 275 -0.66 -11.24 -2.74
CA ILE A 275 0.59 -10.64 -2.26
C ILE A 275 1.40 -11.65 -1.43
N VAL A 276 0.75 -12.43 -0.57
CA VAL A 276 1.42 -13.49 0.21
C VAL A 276 1.93 -14.59 -0.70
N ALA A 277 1.16 -15.02 -1.70
CA ALA A 277 1.63 -15.96 -2.71
C ALA A 277 2.88 -15.42 -3.42
N PHE A 278 2.87 -14.13 -3.82
CA PHE A 278 4.03 -13.46 -4.42
C PHE A 278 5.28 -13.48 -3.52
N ALA A 279 5.10 -13.36 -2.20
CA ALA A 279 6.17 -13.54 -1.21
C ALA A 279 6.84 -14.92 -1.35
N TYR A 280 6.02 -15.99 -1.35
CA TYR A 280 6.48 -17.37 -1.44
C TYR A 280 7.05 -17.74 -2.81
N VAL A 281 6.58 -17.13 -3.91
CA VAL A 281 7.12 -17.37 -5.26
C VAL A 281 8.57 -16.89 -5.39
N GLY A 282 8.92 -15.77 -4.75
CA GLY A 282 10.26 -15.22 -4.91
C GLY A 282 10.52 -13.79 -4.43
N ALA A 283 9.49 -13.07 -3.97
CA ALA A 283 9.67 -11.70 -3.46
C ALA A 283 10.21 -11.66 -2.03
N GLY A 284 9.98 -12.72 -1.24
CA GLY A 284 10.40 -12.82 0.14
C GLY A 284 9.67 -11.86 1.09
N ALA A 285 10.26 -11.61 2.26
CA ALA A 285 9.61 -10.86 3.35
C ALA A 285 9.39 -9.36 3.05
N LYS A 286 9.99 -8.83 1.98
CA LYS A 286 9.84 -7.43 1.54
C LYS A 286 8.39 -7.05 1.26
N VAL A 287 7.55 -8.00 0.89
CA VAL A 287 6.12 -7.76 0.67
C VAL A 287 5.40 -7.21 1.90
N PHE A 288 5.91 -7.54 3.11
CA PHE A 288 5.32 -7.09 4.36
C PHE A 288 5.71 -5.65 4.71
N GLN A 289 6.72 -5.09 4.05
CA GLN A 289 7.20 -3.71 4.23
C GLN A 289 7.41 -3.35 5.69
N LYS A 290 8.03 -4.28 6.42
CA LYS A 290 8.33 -4.15 7.83
C LYS A 290 9.68 -3.47 7.99
N ALA A 291 9.71 -2.39 8.76
CA ALA A 291 10.91 -1.67 9.13
C ALA A 291 11.60 -2.34 10.32
N ALA A 292 12.84 -1.96 10.60
CA ALA A 292 13.64 -2.54 11.67
C ALA A 292 13.05 -2.31 13.07
N ASP A 293 12.23 -1.28 13.27
CA ASP A 293 11.50 -1.03 14.53
C ASP A 293 10.21 -1.86 14.66
N GLY A 294 9.94 -2.76 13.71
CA GLY A 294 8.75 -3.61 13.67
C GLY A 294 7.49 -2.90 13.18
N SER A 295 7.57 -1.61 12.84
CA SER A 295 6.49 -0.89 12.18
C SER A 295 6.34 -1.34 10.72
N VAL A 296 5.16 -1.19 10.16
CA VAL A 296 4.85 -1.55 8.77
C VAL A 296 4.26 -0.34 8.04
N SER A 297 4.50 -0.27 6.73
CA SER A 297 3.89 0.79 5.92
C SER A 297 2.36 0.76 6.01
N LEU A 298 1.71 1.92 5.87
CA LEU A 298 0.24 1.97 5.90
C LEU A 298 -0.38 1.10 4.78
N ALA A 299 0.21 1.13 3.59
CA ALA A 299 -0.26 0.34 2.46
C ALA A 299 -0.22 -1.16 2.77
N SER A 300 0.91 -1.64 3.30
CA SER A 300 1.02 -3.02 3.79
C SER A 300 0.01 -3.31 4.90
N ARG A 301 -0.16 -2.39 5.86
CA ARG A 301 -1.14 -2.53 6.96
C ARG A 301 -2.55 -2.75 6.46
N VAL A 302 -3.01 -1.93 5.52
CA VAL A 302 -4.37 -1.99 4.98
C VAL A 302 -4.53 -3.21 4.08
N LEU A 303 -3.66 -3.40 3.09
CA LEU A 303 -3.82 -4.49 2.11
C LEU A 303 -3.73 -5.87 2.76
N LEU A 304 -2.78 -6.07 3.68
CA LEU A 304 -2.56 -7.36 4.32
C LEU A 304 -3.38 -7.54 5.60
N LEU A 305 -4.29 -6.62 5.95
CA LEU A 305 -5.10 -6.72 7.16
C LEU A 305 -5.85 -8.06 7.26
N PRO A 306 -6.57 -8.54 6.22
CA PRO A 306 -7.28 -9.82 6.31
C PRO A 306 -6.34 -10.99 6.61
N TYR A 307 -5.18 -11.02 5.96
CA TYR A 307 -4.15 -12.03 6.19
C TYR A 307 -3.56 -11.95 7.60
N ARG A 308 -3.24 -10.73 8.07
CA ARG A 308 -2.69 -10.49 9.42
C ARG A 308 -3.66 -10.86 10.52
N LEU A 309 -4.96 -10.63 10.33
CA LEU A 309 -6.00 -11.09 11.24
C LEU A 309 -5.97 -12.63 11.32
N GLY A 310 -5.89 -13.30 10.18
CA GLY A 310 -5.69 -14.75 10.11
C GLY A 310 -4.43 -15.21 10.84
N ALA A 311 -3.29 -14.55 10.61
CA ALA A 311 -2.02 -14.86 11.28
C ALA A 311 -2.09 -14.67 12.80
N ARG A 312 -2.75 -13.62 13.29
CA ARG A 312 -2.96 -13.40 14.74
C ARG A 312 -3.85 -14.48 15.35
N ILE A 313 -4.94 -14.84 14.67
CA ILE A 313 -5.81 -15.94 15.10
C ILE A 313 -5.02 -17.25 15.12
N ASN A 314 -4.16 -17.49 14.12
CA ASN A 314 -3.29 -18.65 14.06
C ASN A 314 -2.33 -18.71 15.25
N VAL A 315 -1.58 -17.63 15.53
CA VAL A 315 -0.70 -17.56 16.71
C VAL A 315 -1.48 -17.84 17.98
N TRP A 316 -2.62 -17.17 18.20
CA TRP A 316 -3.44 -17.41 19.38
C TRP A 316 -3.90 -18.87 19.48
N ALA A 317 -4.47 -19.44 18.42
CA ALA A 317 -5.03 -20.78 18.44
C ALA A 317 -3.98 -21.86 18.73
N TRP A 318 -2.79 -21.75 18.14
CA TRP A 318 -1.71 -22.73 18.30
C TRP A 318 -0.93 -22.58 19.61
N THR A 319 -0.77 -21.34 20.09
CA THR A 319 0.12 -21.07 21.23
C THR A 319 -0.61 -20.80 22.54
N ARG A 320 -1.95 -20.75 22.56
CA ARG A 320 -2.76 -20.49 23.78
C ARG A 320 -2.53 -21.45 24.95
N LYS A 321 -2.02 -22.66 24.70
CA LYS A 321 -1.70 -23.66 25.74
C LYS A 321 -0.20 -23.78 26.02
N LEU A 322 0.63 -23.05 25.29
CA LEU A 322 2.09 -23.09 25.42
C LEU A 322 2.55 -21.97 26.37
N PRO A 323 3.69 -22.13 27.05
CA PRO A 323 4.31 -21.01 27.75
C PRO A 323 4.61 -19.88 26.75
N PRO A 324 4.48 -18.60 27.15
CA PRO A 324 4.70 -17.47 26.27
C PRO A 324 6.14 -17.40 25.75
N HIS A 325 7.10 -17.82 26.57
CA HIS A 325 8.52 -17.91 26.24
C HIS A 325 9.21 -18.98 27.10
N VAL A 326 10.36 -19.45 26.63
CA VAL A 326 11.23 -20.42 27.31
C VAL A 326 12.67 -19.91 27.27
N ALA A 327 13.39 -20.01 28.37
CA ALA A 327 14.81 -19.67 28.43
C ALA A 327 15.63 -20.70 27.64
N ILE A 328 16.53 -20.23 26.77
CA ILE A 328 17.45 -21.08 26.02
C ILE A 328 18.80 -21.13 26.74
N ALA A 329 19.50 -20.00 26.78
CA ALA A 329 20.77 -19.83 27.49
C ALA A 329 21.11 -18.34 27.60
N ASP A 330 21.94 -17.98 28.58
CA ASP A 330 22.61 -16.66 28.67
C ASP A 330 21.70 -15.43 28.45
N GLY A 331 20.52 -15.45 29.05
CA GLY A 331 19.55 -14.35 28.97
C GLY A 331 18.78 -14.27 27.64
N VAL A 332 18.91 -15.27 26.76
CA VAL A 332 18.14 -15.41 25.52
C VAL A 332 16.94 -16.34 25.75
N PHE A 333 15.78 -15.86 25.32
CA PHE A 333 14.50 -16.54 25.42
C PHE A 333 13.91 -16.71 24.02
N LEU A 334 13.26 -17.85 23.79
CA LEU A 334 12.49 -18.12 22.58
C LEU A 334 11.01 -18.15 22.94
N GLY A 335 10.17 -17.44 22.18
CA GLY A 335 8.75 -17.38 22.46
C GLY A 335 7.89 -17.20 21.22
N ARG A 336 6.59 -17.21 21.46
CA ARG A 336 5.62 -16.75 20.46
C ARG A 336 5.70 -15.23 20.31
N PHE A 337 5.03 -14.70 19.28
CA PHE A 337 4.90 -13.25 19.14
C PHE A 337 4.26 -12.62 20.40
N PRO A 338 4.92 -11.65 21.06
CA PRO A 338 4.52 -11.16 22.36
C PRO A 338 3.42 -10.09 22.27
N THR A 339 2.66 -9.94 23.36
CA THR A 339 1.90 -8.71 23.64
C THR A 339 2.85 -7.58 24.09
N ALA A 340 2.39 -6.33 24.13
CA ALA A 340 3.22 -5.21 24.58
C ALA A 340 3.78 -5.43 25.99
N ALA A 341 2.93 -5.87 26.93
CA ALA A 341 3.35 -6.15 28.31
C ALA A 341 4.35 -7.31 28.42
N GLU A 342 4.21 -8.33 27.57
CA GLU A 342 5.18 -9.45 27.52
C GLU A 342 6.50 -9.01 26.91
N ALA A 343 6.48 -8.14 25.89
CA ALA A 343 7.68 -7.59 25.26
C ALA A 343 8.48 -6.72 26.23
N ASP A 344 7.79 -5.86 27.01
CA ASP A 344 8.41 -4.94 27.96
C ASP A 344 9.04 -5.63 29.18
N ALA A 345 8.81 -6.93 29.37
CA ALA A 345 9.53 -7.75 30.35
C ALA A 345 10.98 -8.06 29.92
N PHE A 346 11.34 -7.76 28.67
CA PHE A 346 12.66 -7.98 28.10
C PHE A 346 13.37 -6.66 27.79
N GLY A 347 14.70 -6.68 27.80
CA GLY A 347 15.49 -5.52 27.36
C GLY A 347 15.36 -5.28 25.86
N THR A 348 15.29 -6.34 25.07
CA THR A 348 15.15 -6.27 23.61
C THR A 348 14.33 -7.43 23.06
N VAL A 349 13.48 -7.14 22.06
CA VAL A 349 12.81 -8.16 21.24
C VAL A 349 13.47 -8.21 19.86
N ILE A 350 13.89 -9.42 19.46
CA ILE A 350 14.32 -9.77 18.11
C ILE A 350 13.16 -10.48 17.42
N ASP A 351 12.56 -9.78 16.47
CA ASP A 351 11.31 -10.16 15.83
C ASP A 351 11.58 -10.68 14.42
N LEU A 352 11.36 -11.97 14.22
CA LEU A 352 11.61 -12.67 12.97
C LEU A 352 10.36 -12.78 12.09
N ALA A 353 9.17 -12.56 12.65
CA ALA A 353 7.90 -12.69 11.95
C ALA A 353 7.70 -11.55 10.95
N GLY A 354 7.76 -11.81 9.64
CA GLY A 354 7.56 -10.75 8.64
C GLY A 354 6.13 -10.19 8.65
N GLU A 355 5.16 -11.05 8.88
CA GLU A 355 3.74 -10.74 8.74
C GLU A 355 3.14 -9.98 9.92
N LEU A 356 3.68 -10.13 11.13
CA LEU A 356 3.13 -9.48 12.33
C LEU A 356 3.71 -8.07 12.51
N GLU A 357 2.93 -7.16 13.07
CA GLU A 357 3.39 -5.79 13.38
C GLU A 357 3.70 -5.71 14.88
N SER A 358 4.76 -4.98 15.23
CA SER A 358 5.08 -4.70 16.64
C SER A 358 3.85 -4.15 17.38
N PRO A 359 3.54 -4.64 18.60
CA PRO A 359 2.45 -4.10 19.40
C PRO A 359 2.61 -2.60 19.65
N ARG A 360 1.49 -1.87 19.66
CA ARG A 360 1.53 -0.44 19.98
C ARG A 360 1.89 -0.24 21.45
N GLY A 361 2.73 0.76 21.72
CA GLY A 361 3.08 1.17 23.07
C GLY A 361 4.22 0.38 23.73
N VAL A 362 4.91 -0.47 22.98
CA VAL A 362 6.14 -1.13 23.45
C VAL A 362 7.19 -0.08 23.78
N THR A 363 7.86 -0.26 24.92
CA THR A 363 8.92 0.60 25.44
C THR A 363 10.30 -0.05 25.35
N CYS A 364 10.37 -1.38 25.30
CA CYS A 364 11.62 -2.10 25.08
C CYS A 364 12.19 -1.83 23.68
N ARG A 365 13.48 -2.15 23.49
CA ARG A 365 14.08 -2.09 22.16
C ARG A 365 13.45 -3.16 21.27
N TRP A 366 13.11 -2.80 20.04
CA TRP A 366 12.55 -3.72 19.05
C TRP A 366 13.46 -3.74 17.82
N THR A 367 13.88 -4.94 17.40
CA THR A 367 14.67 -5.13 16.18
C THR A 367 14.03 -6.24 15.35
N ALA A 368 13.45 -5.87 14.21
CA ALA A 368 12.82 -6.79 13.29
C ALA A 368 13.80 -7.24 12.20
N VAL A 369 13.89 -8.55 12.01
CA VAL A 369 14.55 -9.21 10.87
C VAL A 369 13.48 -10.02 10.15
N ALA A 370 12.69 -9.34 9.33
CA ALA A 370 11.49 -9.93 8.71
C ALA A 370 11.83 -11.17 7.86
N MET A 371 11.22 -12.30 8.19
CA MET A 371 11.29 -13.55 7.45
C MET A 371 9.91 -13.97 6.96
N VAL A 372 9.86 -14.87 5.98
CA VAL A 372 8.60 -15.47 5.52
C VAL A 372 8.38 -16.75 6.33
N ASP A 373 7.21 -16.88 6.96
CA ASP A 373 6.86 -18.04 7.77
C ASP A 373 6.93 -19.36 6.98
N LEU A 374 7.25 -20.44 7.68
CA LEU A 374 7.41 -21.82 7.19
C LEU A 374 8.55 -22.06 6.19
N LEU A 375 9.39 -21.07 5.90
CA LEU A 375 10.58 -21.25 5.07
C LEU A 375 11.86 -21.13 5.90
N PRO A 376 12.95 -21.82 5.53
CA PRO A 376 14.22 -21.62 6.19
C PRO A 376 14.72 -20.18 5.95
N PRO A 377 15.32 -19.52 6.96
CA PRO A 377 15.84 -18.17 6.79
C PRO A 377 17.01 -18.15 5.80
N SER A 378 17.11 -17.08 5.00
CA SER A 378 18.25 -16.90 4.10
C SER A 378 19.54 -16.69 4.90
N GLN A 379 20.70 -17.01 4.32
CA GLN A 379 21.99 -16.81 4.99
C GLN A 379 22.20 -15.36 5.46
N ALA A 380 21.75 -14.38 4.65
CA ALA A 380 21.78 -12.98 5.01
C ALA A 380 20.89 -12.67 6.23
N ALA A 381 19.65 -13.20 6.25
CA ALA A 381 18.73 -13.01 7.38
C ALA A 381 19.22 -13.72 8.64
N GLN A 382 19.82 -14.90 8.52
CA GLN A 382 20.45 -15.61 9.64
C GLN A 382 21.61 -14.80 10.22
N THR A 383 22.52 -14.31 9.37
CA THR A 383 23.66 -13.50 9.79
C THR A 383 23.19 -12.22 10.49
N GLN A 384 22.16 -11.56 9.95
CA GLN A 384 21.57 -10.37 10.55
C GLN A 384 20.90 -10.67 11.90
N ALA A 385 20.14 -11.77 11.99
CA ALA A 385 19.48 -12.17 13.23
C ALA A 385 20.48 -12.52 14.34
N VAL A 386 21.53 -13.31 14.01
CA VAL A 386 22.59 -13.65 14.97
C VAL A 386 23.31 -12.40 15.46
N ALA A 387 23.70 -11.50 14.55
CA ALA A 387 24.34 -10.25 14.92
C ALA A 387 23.44 -9.37 15.81
N ALA A 388 22.13 -9.32 15.52
CA ALA A 388 21.18 -8.58 16.32
C ALA A 388 20.99 -9.19 17.72
N ILE A 389 20.93 -10.52 17.84
CA ILE A 389 20.85 -11.23 19.12
C ILE A 389 22.09 -10.96 19.95
N GLU A 390 23.29 -11.13 19.39
CA GLU A 390 24.55 -10.90 20.13
C GLU A 390 24.71 -9.45 20.59
N ALA A 391 24.36 -8.47 19.74
CA ALA A 391 24.36 -7.07 20.14
C ALA A 391 23.34 -6.79 21.28
N ALA A 392 22.15 -7.38 21.20
CA ALA A 392 21.10 -7.20 22.19
C ALA A 392 21.45 -7.84 23.55
N ARG A 393 22.13 -8.99 23.55
CA ARG A 393 22.59 -9.68 24.78
C ARG A 393 23.48 -8.79 25.65
N GLY A 394 24.30 -7.94 25.04
CA GLY A 394 25.12 -6.97 25.78
C GLY A 394 24.33 -5.91 26.55
N HIS A 395 23.02 -5.81 26.33
CA HIS A 395 22.15 -4.76 26.86
C HIS A 395 21.00 -5.28 27.73
N GLY A 396 20.92 -6.60 27.99
CA GLY A 396 19.91 -7.20 28.86
C GLY A 396 19.35 -8.52 28.34
N THR A 397 18.18 -8.91 28.84
CA THR A 397 17.46 -10.11 28.37
C THR A 397 16.90 -9.90 26.97
N VAL A 398 16.95 -10.96 26.16
CA VAL A 398 16.54 -10.95 24.75
C VAL A 398 15.42 -11.95 24.53
N LEU A 399 14.30 -11.51 23.95
CA LEU A 399 13.26 -12.38 23.44
C LEU A 399 13.40 -12.51 21.93
N VAL A 400 13.48 -13.72 21.41
CA VAL A 400 13.40 -14.03 19.98
C VAL A 400 12.02 -14.61 19.69
N CYS A 401 11.30 -14.04 18.71
CA CYS A 401 9.93 -14.44 18.37
C CYS A 401 9.62 -14.43 16.88
#